data_AF-A0A5J0GC59-F1
#
_entry.id   AF-A0A5J0GC59-F1
#
_cell.length_a   1.000
_cell.length_b   1.000
_cell.length_c   1.000
_cell.angle_alpha   90.00
_cell.angle_beta   90.00
_cell.angle_gamma   90.00
#
_symmetry.space_group_name_H-M   'P 1'
#
loop_
_entity.id
_entity.type
_entity.pdbx_description
1 polymer ?
#
loop_
_entity_poly.entity_id
_entity_poly.type
_entity_poly.pdbx_seq_one_letter_code
_entity_poly.pdbx_strand_id
1 'polypeptide(L)'
;MAIEIKVPDIGTDEVEITEILVKVGDKVEAEQSLITVEGDKASMEVPSPQAGVVKEIKVSVGDKTETGALIMIFDSADGAADAAPAKAEEKKEAAPAAAPAAAAAKDVHVPDIGSDEVEVTEVMVKVGDTVEAEQSLITVEGDKASMEVPAPFAGTVKEIKVNTGDKVSTG
;
A
#
# COMPACT_ATOMS: atom_id res chain seq x y z
N MET A 1 -2.11 15.42 -9.43
CA MET A 1 -3.26 16.36 -9.62
C MET A 1 -4.52 15.55 -9.40
N ALA A 2 -5.45 16.02 -8.57
CA ALA A 2 -6.67 15.27 -8.26
C ALA A 2 -7.66 15.32 -9.45
N ILE A 3 -8.00 14.15 -10.00
CA ILE A 3 -8.99 13.92 -11.04
C ILE A 3 -10.26 13.40 -10.37
N GLU A 4 -11.37 14.10 -10.58
CA GLU A 4 -12.67 13.65 -10.11
C GLU A 4 -13.26 12.62 -11.09
N ILE A 5 -13.47 11.39 -10.63
CA ILE A 5 -14.08 10.32 -11.42
C ILE A 5 -15.59 10.36 -11.20
N LYS A 6 -16.29 10.50 -12.32
CA LYS A 6 -17.75 10.55 -12.36
C LYS A 6 -18.33 9.29 -12.98
N VAL A 7 -19.57 9.00 -12.61
CA VAL A 7 -20.37 7.95 -13.24
C VAL A 7 -20.54 8.27 -14.74
N PRO A 8 -20.07 7.40 -15.66
CA PRO A 8 -20.34 7.56 -17.08
C PRO A 8 -21.81 7.27 -17.38
N ASP A 9 -22.28 7.65 -18.56
CA ASP A 9 -23.65 7.35 -18.99
C ASP A 9 -23.84 5.84 -19.16
N ILE A 10 -24.46 5.22 -18.15
CA ILE A 10 -24.88 3.82 -18.11
C ILE A 10 -26.34 3.62 -18.57
N GLY A 11 -26.96 4.65 -19.16
CA GLY A 11 -28.30 4.57 -19.73
C GLY A 11 -29.43 4.50 -18.69
N THR A 12 -29.12 4.80 -17.42
CA THR A 12 -30.08 4.90 -16.32
C THR A 12 -29.73 6.11 -15.44
N ASP A 13 -30.76 6.77 -14.90
CA ASP A 13 -30.58 7.97 -14.08
C ASP A 13 -30.06 7.65 -12.66
N GLU A 14 -30.45 6.49 -12.09
CA GLU A 14 -30.11 6.08 -10.73
C GLU A 14 -29.60 4.63 -10.73
N VAL A 15 -28.44 4.40 -10.11
CA VAL A 15 -27.81 3.08 -9.96
C VAL A 15 -27.32 2.85 -8.53
N GLU A 16 -27.33 1.60 -8.08
CA GLU A 16 -26.81 1.21 -6.77
C GLU A 16 -25.45 0.52 -6.91
N ILE A 17 -24.48 0.87 -6.06
CA ILE A 17 -23.17 0.21 -6.06
C ILE A 17 -23.31 -1.17 -5.41
N THR A 18 -23.10 -2.24 -6.17
CA THR A 18 -23.15 -3.62 -5.64
C THR A 18 -21.78 -4.13 -5.20
N GLU A 19 -20.71 -3.65 -5.82
CA GLU A 19 -19.35 -4.07 -5.48
C GLU A 19 -18.31 -2.99 -5.84
N ILE A 20 -17.28 -2.84 -4.99
CA ILE A 20 -16.15 -1.93 -5.23
C ILE A 20 -14.90 -2.78 -5.44
N LEU A 21 -14.32 -2.75 -6.65
CA LEU A 21 -13.14 -3.55 -7.01
C LEU A 21 -11.81 -2.83 -6.72
N VAL A 22 -11.85 -1.55 -6.37
CA VAL A 22 -10.66 -0.71 -6.16
C VAL A 22 -10.59 -0.20 -4.71
N LYS A 23 -9.37 0.01 -4.21
CA LYS A 23 -9.13 0.55 -2.85
C LYS A 23 -8.39 1.87 -2.93
N VAL A 24 -8.51 2.68 -1.87
CA VAL A 24 -7.68 3.88 -1.72
C VAL A 24 -6.20 3.47 -1.72
N GLY A 25 -5.40 4.12 -2.57
CA GLY A 25 -4.00 3.81 -2.84
C GLY A 25 -3.78 2.83 -3.99
N ASP A 26 -4.83 2.22 -4.52
CA ASP A 26 -4.72 1.27 -5.63
C ASP A 26 -4.50 1.98 -6.96
N LYS A 27 -3.74 1.36 -7.86
CA LYS A 27 -3.41 1.94 -9.16
C LYS A 27 -4.37 1.37 -10.20
N VAL A 28 -5.09 2.26 -10.85
CA VAL A 28 -6.11 1.91 -11.83
C VAL A 28 -5.69 2.44 -13.20
N GLU A 29 -5.90 1.65 -14.24
CA GLU A 29 -5.65 2.00 -15.64
C GLU A 29 -6.91 2.54 -16.32
N ALA A 30 -6.75 3.23 -17.47
CA ALA A 30 -7.90 3.60 -18.29
C ALA A 30 -8.61 2.32 -18.78
N GLU A 31 -9.93 2.36 -18.88
CA GLU A 31 -10.78 1.22 -19.26
C GLU A 31 -10.86 0.08 -18.22
N GLN A 32 -10.18 0.19 -17.07
CA GLN A 32 -10.29 -0.80 -16.00
C GLN A 32 -11.61 -0.65 -15.21
N SER A 33 -12.29 -1.76 -14.94
CA SER A 33 -13.50 -1.78 -14.09
C SER A 33 -13.21 -1.28 -12.68
N LEU A 34 -13.97 -0.27 -12.26
CA LEU A 34 -13.84 0.40 -10.96
C LEU A 34 -14.78 -0.17 -9.92
N ILE A 35 -16.06 -0.14 -10.27
CA ILE A 35 -17.18 -0.54 -9.43
C ILE A 35 -18.20 -1.25 -10.32
N THR A 36 -18.95 -2.16 -9.73
CA THR A 36 -20.12 -2.76 -10.35
C THR A 36 -21.34 -2.03 -9.81
N VAL A 37 -22.19 -1.59 -10.72
CA VAL A 37 -23.45 -0.92 -10.37
C VAL A 37 -24.62 -1.70 -10.91
N GLU A 38 -25.70 -1.75 -10.15
CA GLU A 38 -26.96 -2.37 -10.55
C GLU A 38 -27.98 -1.27 -10.84
N GLY A 39 -28.43 -1.22 -12.09
CA GLY A 39 -29.58 -0.44 -12.51
C GLY A 39 -30.84 -1.31 -12.54
N ASP A 40 -31.99 -0.65 -12.65
CA ASP A 40 -33.35 -1.22 -12.58
C ASP A 40 -33.63 -2.43 -13.51
N LYS A 41 -32.77 -2.68 -14.52
CA LYS A 41 -32.91 -3.81 -15.45
C LYS A 41 -31.68 -4.70 -15.59
N ALA A 42 -30.50 -4.26 -15.16
CA ALA A 42 -29.26 -5.00 -15.35
C ALA A 42 -28.12 -4.41 -14.51
N SER A 43 -27.18 -5.27 -14.12
CA SER A 43 -25.90 -4.86 -13.56
C SER A 43 -24.92 -4.53 -14.71
N MET A 44 -24.25 -3.40 -14.59
CA MET A 44 -23.25 -2.91 -15.53
C MET A 44 -22.00 -2.48 -14.76
N GLU A 45 -20.85 -2.62 -15.39
CA GLU A 45 -19.57 -2.22 -14.80
C GLU A 45 -19.25 -0.77 -15.19
N VAL A 46 -18.73 0.00 -14.24
CA VAL A 46 -18.25 1.36 -14.51
C VAL A 46 -16.74 1.29 -14.78
N PRO A 47 -16.29 1.51 -16.02
CA PRO A 47 -14.86 1.56 -16.33
C PRO A 47 -14.24 2.89 -15.92
N SER A 48 -12.94 2.89 -15.68
CA SER A 48 -12.19 4.10 -15.37
C SER A 48 -12.02 4.95 -16.63
N PRO A 49 -12.39 6.24 -16.60
CA PRO A 49 -12.19 7.13 -17.74
C PRO A 49 -10.70 7.44 -18.00
N GLN A 50 -9.83 7.31 -16.98
CA GLN A 50 -8.40 7.60 -17.09
C GLN A 50 -7.58 6.75 -16.10
N ALA A 51 -6.28 6.58 -16.37
CA ALA A 51 -5.37 5.95 -15.44
C ALA A 51 -5.01 6.89 -14.28
N GLY A 52 -4.98 6.37 -13.05
CA GLY A 52 -4.67 7.14 -11.86
C GLY A 52 -4.57 6.27 -10.61
N VAL A 53 -4.18 6.88 -9.49
CA VAL A 53 -4.16 6.23 -8.18
C VAL A 53 -5.39 6.68 -7.40
N VAL A 54 -6.15 5.75 -6.81
CA VAL A 54 -7.33 6.11 -6.01
C VAL A 54 -6.89 6.90 -4.78
N LYS A 55 -7.29 8.16 -4.68
CA LYS A 55 -6.92 9.03 -3.55
C LYS A 55 -7.99 9.01 -2.46
N GLU A 56 -9.25 9.00 -2.86
CA GLU A 56 -10.38 9.04 -1.95
C GLU A 56 -11.60 8.41 -2.62
N ILE A 57 -12.30 7.51 -1.92
CA ILE A 57 -13.55 6.91 -2.38
C ILE A 57 -14.69 7.54 -1.56
N LYS A 58 -15.68 8.13 -2.24
CA LYS A 58 -16.84 8.78 -1.60
C LYS A 58 -18.11 7.95 -1.61
N VAL A 59 -18.07 6.79 -2.27
CA VAL A 59 -19.17 5.84 -2.37
C VAL A 59 -18.92 4.61 -1.52
N SER A 60 -20.00 3.93 -1.12
CA SER A 60 -19.96 2.67 -0.38
C SER A 60 -20.76 1.60 -1.11
N VAL A 61 -20.53 0.33 -0.79
CA VAL A 61 -21.38 -0.76 -1.27
C VAL A 61 -22.79 -0.59 -0.70
N GLY A 62 -23.80 -0.64 -1.58
CA GLY A 62 -25.21 -0.36 -1.31
C GLY A 62 -25.58 1.12 -1.37
N ASP A 63 -24.65 2.00 -1.73
CA ASP A 63 -24.93 3.43 -1.90
C ASP A 63 -25.55 3.71 -3.28
N LYS A 64 -26.32 4.80 -3.38
CA LYS A 64 -27.01 5.18 -4.63
C LYS A 64 -26.29 6.35 -5.28
N THR A 65 -26.00 6.20 -6.56
CA THR A 65 -25.32 7.23 -7.36
C THR A 65 -26.06 7.45 -8.69
N GLU A 66 -25.93 8.65 -9.25
CA GLU A 66 -26.59 9.06 -10.50
C GLU A 66 -25.57 9.33 -11.62
N THR A 67 -26.01 9.36 -12.87
CA THR A 67 -25.13 9.65 -14.01
C THR A 67 -24.47 11.03 -13.83
N GLY A 68 -23.14 11.08 -13.92
CA GLY A 68 -22.36 12.30 -13.68
C GLY A 68 -22.09 12.62 -12.21
N ALA A 69 -22.57 11.82 -11.26
CA ALA A 69 -22.22 11.95 -9.85
C ALA A 69 -20.76 11.58 -9.60
N LEU A 70 -20.19 12.21 -8.58
CA LEU A 70 -18.80 12.03 -8.21
C LEU A 70 -18.65 10.77 -7.35
N ILE A 71 -17.98 9.75 -7.90
CA ILE A 71 -17.79 8.45 -7.25
C ILE A 71 -16.57 8.51 -6.34
N MET A 72 -15.45 8.98 -6.89
CA MET A 72 -14.15 8.95 -6.24
C MET A 72 -13.18 9.92 -6.89
N ILE A 73 -12.08 10.20 -6.19
CA ILE A 73 -11.04 11.12 -6.63
C ILE A 73 -9.78 10.30 -6.89
N PHE A 74 -9.25 10.39 -8.10
CA PHE A 74 -7.98 9.81 -8.50
C PHE A 74 -6.88 10.86 -8.40
N ASP A 75 -5.65 10.46 -8.17
CA ASP A 75 -4.48 11.30 -8.44
C ASP A 75 -3.88 10.84 -9.77
N SER A 76 -3.82 11.75 -10.74
CA SER A 76 -3.19 11.45 -12.03
C SER A 76 -1.72 11.11 -11.81
N ALA A 77 -1.31 9.93 -12.28
CA ALA A 77 0.10 9.53 -12.25
C ALA A 77 0.99 10.40 -13.17
N ASP A 78 0.40 11.26 -14.01
CA ASP A 78 1.11 12.23 -14.87
C ASP A 78 1.50 13.53 -14.13
N GLY A 79 1.19 13.64 -12.83
CA GLY A 79 1.42 14.82 -12.01
C GLY A 79 2.65 14.81 -11.11
N ALA A 80 3.66 13.98 -11.41
CA ALA A 80 4.99 14.09 -10.81
C ALA A 80 5.97 14.79 -11.76
N ALA A 81 5.56 15.92 -12.31
CA ALA A 81 6.46 16.90 -12.92
C ALA A 81 6.09 18.31 -12.42
N ASP A 82 7.02 18.87 -11.65
CA ASP A 82 7.23 20.29 -11.35
C ASP A 82 6.50 20.95 -10.16
N ALA A 83 7.16 20.87 -9.00
CA ALA A 83 7.74 22.03 -8.32
C ALA A 83 8.92 21.52 -7.48
N ALA A 84 10.18 21.87 -7.74
CA ALA A 84 10.64 23.24 -7.79
C ALA A 84 11.80 23.47 -8.79
N PRO A 85 11.78 24.59 -9.54
CA PRO A 85 12.96 25.17 -10.15
C PRO A 85 13.53 26.23 -9.20
N ALA A 86 14.72 25.98 -8.64
CA ALA A 86 15.53 27.05 -8.05
C ALA A 86 17.03 26.74 -8.13
N LYS A 87 17.58 27.11 -9.30
CA LYS A 87 18.77 27.97 -9.45
C LYS A 87 20.14 27.43 -8.98
N ALA A 88 21.03 27.31 -9.96
CA ALA A 88 22.47 27.16 -9.82
C ALA A 88 23.18 28.44 -9.29
N GLU A 89 24.39 28.23 -8.76
CA GLU A 89 25.45 29.20 -8.37
C GLU A 89 25.15 30.10 -7.14
N GLU A 90 26.04 30.36 -6.18
CA GLU A 90 27.48 30.10 -6.01
C GLU A 90 27.85 30.29 -4.52
N LYS A 91 28.82 29.50 -4.03
CA LYS A 91 29.91 29.90 -3.10
C LYS A 91 29.63 30.28 -1.63
N LYS A 92 30.04 29.36 -0.73
CA LYS A 92 31.16 29.49 0.26
C LYS A 92 31.06 28.30 1.27
N GLU A 93 31.79 27.20 1.09
CA GLU A 93 33.13 26.88 1.68
C GLU A 93 33.06 26.84 3.23
N ALA A 94 33.32 25.75 3.97
CA ALA A 94 34.17 24.54 3.82
C ALA A 94 33.55 23.34 4.62
N ALA A 95 33.36 22.12 4.09
CA ALA A 95 34.29 20.96 3.91
C ALA A 95 34.62 20.15 5.20
N PRO A 96 34.90 18.83 5.16
CA PRO A 96 34.51 17.77 4.20
C PRO A 96 34.17 16.37 4.83
N ALA A 97 33.85 15.41 3.96
CA ALA A 97 33.75 13.92 4.11
C ALA A 97 32.38 13.36 4.54
N ALA A 98 31.73 12.40 3.86
CA ALA A 98 32.18 11.44 2.86
C ALA A 98 31.04 11.09 1.86
N ALA A 99 31.45 10.49 0.74
CA ALA A 99 30.65 10.05 -0.39
C ALA A 99 29.80 8.78 -0.06
N PRO A 100 29.03 8.25 -1.04
CA PRO A 100 27.72 7.63 -0.85
C PRO A 100 27.80 6.24 -0.22
N ALA A 101 26.87 5.91 0.65
CA ALA A 101 26.67 4.54 1.09
C ALA A 101 25.19 4.20 1.01
N ALA A 102 24.89 3.40 -0.01
CA ALA A 102 23.97 2.28 0.00
C ALA A 102 22.65 2.43 0.77
N ALA A 103 21.58 2.11 0.06
CA ALA A 103 20.52 1.29 0.62
C ALA A 103 21.15 0.15 1.46
N ALA A 104 21.36 0.39 2.74
CA ALA A 104 21.58 -0.66 3.70
C ALA A 104 20.20 -1.26 3.93
N ALA A 105 19.84 -2.23 3.08
CA ALA A 105 19.00 -3.31 3.57
C ALA A 105 19.74 -3.84 4.81
N LYS A 106 19.26 -3.43 5.99
CA LYS A 106 19.68 -4.03 7.24
C LYS A 106 18.90 -5.34 7.33
N ASP A 107 19.58 -6.46 7.15
CA ASP A 107 19.02 -7.76 7.47
C ASP A 107 18.64 -7.79 8.96
N VAL A 108 17.34 -7.86 9.21
CA VAL A 108 16.77 -8.10 10.54
C VAL A 108 16.96 -9.58 10.80
N HIS A 109 17.92 -9.91 11.65
CA HIS A 109 18.12 -11.27 12.10
C HIS A 109 17.25 -11.54 13.32
N VAL A 110 16.77 -12.78 13.43
CA VAL A 110 16.04 -13.25 14.61
C VAL A 110 17.01 -13.22 15.79
N PRO A 111 16.72 -12.46 16.87
CA PRO A 111 17.58 -12.40 18.05
C PRO A 111 17.69 -13.78 18.70
N ASP A 112 18.76 -13.99 19.48
CA ASP A 112 19.01 -15.25 20.18
C ASP A 112 17.90 -15.54 21.21
N ILE A 113 16.92 -16.33 20.76
CA ILE A 113 15.80 -16.85 21.54
C ILE A 113 16.19 -18.15 22.29
N GLY A 114 17.47 -18.51 22.32
CA GLY A 114 17.99 -19.63 23.09
C GLY A 114 17.73 -21.00 22.45
N SER A 115 17.52 -21.07 21.13
CA SER A 115 17.36 -22.31 20.35
C SER A 115 17.83 -22.09 18.90
N ASP A 116 18.69 -22.97 18.38
CA ASP A 116 19.31 -22.85 17.04
C ASP A 116 18.30 -22.87 15.87
N GLU A 117 17.12 -23.47 16.06
CA GLU A 117 16.05 -23.53 15.06
C GLU A 117 14.69 -23.35 15.73
N VAL A 118 13.87 -22.43 15.21
CA VAL A 118 12.48 -22.21 15.66
C VAL A 118 11.52 -22.18 14.49
N GLU A 119 10.26 -22.50 14.77
CA GLU A 119 9.18 -22.49 13.78
C GLU A 119 8.36 -21.20 13.91
N VAL A 120 8.07 -20.56 12.79
CA VAL A 120 7.22 -19.36 12.76
C VAL A 120 5.77 -19.78 12.91
N THR A 121 5.17 -19.55 14.07
CA THR A 121 3.76 -19.90 14.31
C THR A 121 2.82 -18.85 13.76
N GLU A 122 3.24 -17.58 13.72
CA GLU A 122 2.38 -16.49 13.24
C GLU A 122 3.22 -15.28 12.78
N VAL A 123 2.88 -14.72 11.63
CA VAL A 123 3.49 -13.48 11.11
C VAL A 123 2.53 -12.32 11.35
N MET A 124 2.87 -11.41 12.28
CA MET A 124 2.01 -10.29 12.65
C MET A 124 2.14 -9.08 11.71
N VAL A 125 3.15 -9.05 10.85
CA VAL A 125 3.47 -7.93 9.96
C VAL A 125 3.36 -8.33 8.49
N LYS A 126 2.92 -7.42 7.62
CA LYS A 126 2.80 -7.66 6.17
C LYS A 126 3.84 -6.88 5.39
N VAL A 127 4.16 -7.35 4.18
CA VAL A 127 4.99 -6.59 3.24
C VAL A 127 4.29 -5.25 2.96
N GLY A 128 4.97 -4.14 3.24
CA GLY A 128 4.46 -2.77 3.18
C GLY A 128 3.97 -2.22 4.52
N ASP A 129 3.93 -3.02 5.57
CA ASP A 129 3.52 -2.57 6.91
C ASP A 129 4.64 -1.80 7.60
N THR A 130 4.29 -0.78 8.38
CA THR A 130 5.24 0.06 9.09
C THR A 130 5.40 -0.46 10.50
N VAL A 131 6.57 -0.99 10.81
CA VAL A 131 6.92 -1.57 12.10
C VAL A 131 7.75 -0.56 12.88
N GLU A 132 7.47 -0.37 14.15
CA GLU A 132 8.23 0.47 15.06
C GLU A 132 9.34 -0.33 15.75
N ALA A 133 10.39 0.35 16.23
CA ALA A 133 11.42 -0.33 17.01
C ALA A 133 10.78 -0.91 18.27
N GLU A 134 11.19 -2.13 18.66
CA GLU A 134 10.61 -2.89 19.78
C GLU A 134 9.19 -3.45 19.51
N GLN A 135 8.63 -3.29 18.31
CA GLN A 135 7.34 -3.87 17.93
C GLN A 135 7.48 -5.35 17.50
N SER A 136 6.61 -6.23 18.00
CA SER A 136 6.59 -7.65 17.62
C SER A 136 6.35 -7.82 16.12
N LEU A 137 7.30 -8.48 15.44
CA LEU A 137 7.25 -8.78 14.00
C LEU A 137 6.61 -10.14 13.72
N ILE A 138 7.13 -11.16 14.39
CA ILE A 138 6.72 -12.57 14.22
C ILE A 138 6.70 -13.26 15.57
N THR A 139 5.80 -14.23 15.72
CA THR A 139 5.75 -15.14 16.86
C THR A 139 6.38 -16.44 16.44
N VAL A 140 7.38 -16.88 17.18
CA VAL A 140 8.11 -18.12 16.93
C VAL A 140 7.94 -19.05 18.12
N GLU A 141 7.76 -20.34 17.85
CA GLU A 141 7.68 -21.38 18.88
C GLU A 141 8.99 -22.17 18.90
N GLY A 142 9.67 -22.09 20.03
CA GLY A 142 10.78 -22.99 20.36
C GLY A 142 10.30 -24.15 21.24
N ASP A 143 11.12 -25.19 21.35
CA ASP A 143 10.85 -26.49 22.01
C ASP A 143 10.34 -26.41 23.47
N LYS A 144 10.36 -25.22 24.09
CA LYS A 144 9.90 -24.97 25.46
C LYS A 144 8.96 -23.79 25.67
N ALA A 145 8.88 -22.86 24.73
CA ALA A 145 8.06 -21.65 24.85
C ALA A 145 7.94 -20.92 23.51
N SER A 146 6.79 -20.27 23.32
CA SER A 146 6.60 -19.27 22.27
C SER A 146 7.27 -17.96 22.71
N MET A 147 8.04 -17.35 21.82
CA MET A 147 8.70 -16.08 22.02
C MET A 147 8.39 -15.16 20.84
N GLU A 148 8.19 -13.88 21.15
CA GLU A 148 7.96 -12.86 20.14
C GLU A 148 9.32 -12.30 19.67
N VAL A 149 9.47 -12.12 18.37
CA VAL A 149 10.65 -11.47 17.78
C VAL A 149 10.34 -9.97 17.63
N PRO A 150 10.92 -9.09 18.47
CA PRO A 150 10.73 -7.66 18.32
C PRO A 150 11.57 -7.10 17.17
N ALA A 151 11.07 -6.03 16.54
CA ALA A 151 11.79 -5.31 15.52
C ALA A 151 12.99 -4.56 16.12
N PRO A 152 14.23 -4.83 15.66
CA PRO A 152 15.40 -4.10 16.15
C PRO A 152 15.46 -2.65 15.65
N PHE A 153 14.63 -2.29 14.66
CA PHE A 153 14.52 -0.93 14.15
C PHE A 153 13.12 -0.64 13.61
N ALA A 154 12.71 0.62 13.73
CA ALA A 154 11.52 1.13 13.07
C ALA A 154 11.77 1.23 11.56
N GLY A 155 10.88 0.69 10.75
CA GLY A 155 11.01 0.70 9.30
C GLY A 155 9.78 0.14 8.60
N THR A 156 9.74 0.28 7.28
CA THR A 156 8.70 -0.36 6.47
C THR A 156 9.19 -1.73 6.02
N VAL A 157 8.39 -2.76 6.24
CA VAL A 157 8.72 -4.14 5.86
C VAL A 157 8.72 -4.24 4.35
N LYS A 158 9.90 -4.17 3.74
CA LYS A 158 10.04 -4.12 2.28
C LYS A 158 9.84 -5.48 1.60
N GLU A 159 10.19 -6.56 2.29
CA GLU A 159 10.09 -7.93 1.81
C GLU A 159 10.09 -8.87 3.02
N ILE A 160 9.17 -9.85 3.06
CA ILE A 160 9.11 -10.89 4.08
C ILE A 160 9.47 -12.20 3.40
N LYS A 161 10.53 -12.85 3.87
CA LYS A 161 10.98 -14.17 3.37
C LYS A 161 10.60 -15.33 4.28
N VAL A 162 9.87 -15.04 5.36
CA VAL A 162 9.44 -16.02 6.36
C VAL A 162 7.94 -16.18 6.27
N ASN A 163 7.48 -17.42 6.12
CA ASN A 163 6.05 -17.76 6.07
C ASN A 163 5.62 -18.42 7.37
N THR A 164 4.32 -18.40 7.66
CA THR A 164 3.76 -19.19 8.76
C THR A 164 4.02 -20.68 8.54
N GLY A 165 4.64 -21.35 9.52
CA GLY A 165 5.11 -22.73 9.48
C GLY A 165 6.51 -22.90 8.89
N ASP A 166 7.20 -21.81 8.55
CA ASP A 166 8.57 -21.87 8.02
C ASP A 166 9.59 -21.97 9.16
N LYS A 167 10.66 -22.73 8.93
CA LYS A 167 11.70 -23.01 9.93
C LYS A 167 12.81 -21.98 9.78
N VAL A 168 12.97 -21.12 10.78
CA VAL A 168 13.96 -20.05 10.77
C VAL A 168 15.07 -20.34 11.77
N SER A 169 16.32 -20.15 11.35
CA SER A 169 17.49 -20.27 12.23
C SER A 169 17.79 -18.93 12.88
N THR A 170 18.16 -18.96 14.16
CA THR A 170 18.62 -17.78 14.90
C THR A 170 20.04 -17.41 14.50
N GLY A 171 20.32 -16.14 14.21
CA GLY A 171 21.67 -15.66 13.89
C GLY A 171 21.71 -14.54 12.87
#